data_AF-A0A1E1X4F5-F1
#
_entry.id   AF-A0A1E1X4F5-F1
#
_cell.length_a   1.000
_cell.length_b   1.000
_cell.length_c   1.000
_cell.angle_alpha   90.00
_cell.angle_beta   90.00
_cell.angle_gamma   90.00
#
_symmetry.space_group_name_H-M   'P 1'
#
loop_
_entity.id
_entity.type
_entity.pdbx_description
1 polymer ?
#
loop_
_entity_poly.entity_id
_entity_poly.type
_entity_poly.pdbx_seq_one_letter_code
_entity_poly.pdbx_strand_id
1 'polypeptide(L)'
;MESSAEDAAASSDSDEGGPPLSPESRDADSASVHSSEHGDGPSKDASTSRASAFVDSIRAKYFSKSLRLGSGGGDASSAAASKKQKVQLWDSVINVVLVEGRQLLAMDDNGLSDPYVRFRLGTEKYKSKNATKTLNPQWLEQFDLHMYTDQPKVLEITVWDKDFSGKGDFMGRCSIDLSSLEPETTHSVWQELEDGAGSLFLLLTISGSTHGSTSCVSDLTAYEAMGGATARAKALKARYGLLHSLHDWDDVGHLIVKVYKAQGLASADLGGKSDPFCVLELVNSRLQTHTEYKTLSPEWNKIFSFKVKDIHSVLELTVFDEDRDKKCEFLGKLAIPLLKVKNGEKKWYGLKDRKLKTRVKGQILLEMSVVYNPIKACVKTFNPKEAKFMQLDPKFKRVVFMRNLTRVKNIVVFVIDMGKFLNNCFLWESVPRSLLAFASFMVITYTAELYMIPLVLLLVFFKNLLVLTVAGIQGAGKEEEDFYDEEEDDEDDDKDSKTEEKKSLKERLQAVQEATATVQNVLGEVASLGERINNTFNFSVPQLSWLAIIVLLLVTVILYYVPIRYVLMAWGVNKFTKKLRSPDVIPNNEVMDFISRVPDNEEKVMYREMRPVPSAALDAERKKKKKIS
;
A
#
# COMPACT_ATOMS: atom_id res chain seq x y z
N MET A 1 -73.28 -31.62 -1.48
CA MET A 1 -72.32 -31.77 -2.59
C MET A 1 -70.95 -31.46 -1.99
N GLU A 2 -70.33 -32.33 -1.20
CA GLU A 2 -70.01 -33.76 -1.44
C GLU A 2 -69.09 -33.93 -2.65
N SER A 3 -67.99 -34.70 -2.61
CA SER A 3 -67.27 -35.41 -1.51
C SER A 3 -65.82 -35.68 -2.01
N SER A 4 -64.85 -36.28 -1.31
CA SER A 4 -64.80 -37.09 -0.09
C SER A 4 -63.50 -36.83 0.72
N ALA A 5 -63.33 -37.49 1.87
CA ALA A 5 -62.08 -37.60 2.63
C ALA A 5 -61.55 -39.07 2.59
N GLU A 6 -60.83 -39.50 3.64
CA GLU A 6 -60.33 -40.87 3.91
C GLU A 6 -59.06 -41.34 3.14
N ASP A 7 -58.22 -42.29 3.62
CA ASP A 7 -57.57 -42.56 4.94
C ASP A 7 -56.70 -43.87 4.79
N ALA A 8 -55.76 -44.29 5.68
CA ALA A 8 -54.90 -43.65 6.69
C ALA A 8 -53.82 -44.66 7.20
N ALA A 9 -52.78 -44.16 7.89
CA ALA A 9 -51.78 -44.92 8.70
C ALA A 9 -50.86 -45.92 7.93
N ALA A 10 -49.85 -46.63 8.49
CA ALA A 10 -49.35 -46.71 9.88
C ALA A 10 -47.82 -47.07 10.00
N SER A 11 -47.20 -46.55 11.06
CA SER A 11 -46.09 -47.06 11.93
C SER A 11 -45.19 -48.29 11.61
N SER A 12 -43.86 -48.08 11.76
CA SER A 12 -42.80 -48.96 12.34
C SER A 12 -41.44 -48.20 12.24
N ASP A 13 -40.52 -48.03 13.21
CA ASP A 13 -39.96 -48.83 14.33
C ASP A 13 -39.41 -50.20 13.91
N SER A 14 -38.11 -50.54 14.00
CA SER A 14 -36.89 -49.85 14.52
C SER A 14 -35.64 -50.32 13.68
N ASP A 15 -34.33 -50.31 14.04
CA ASP A 15 -33.57 -50.11 15.30
C ASP A 15 -32.06 -49.79 15.07
N GLU A 16 -31.24 -49.87 16.13
CA GLU A 16 -29.76 -49.89 16.30
C GLU A 16 -28.76 -49.83 15.11
N GLY A 17 -27.61 -49.18 15.33
CA GLY A 17 -26.42 -49.32 14.46
C GLY A 17 -25.20 -48.42 14.79
N GLY A 18 -24.43 -48.72 15.85
CA GLY A 18 -23.20 -47.98 16.21
C GLY A 18 -21.94 -48.35 15.38
N PRO A 19 -20.85 -47.56 15.44
CA PRO A 19 -19.68 -47.71 14.57
C PRO A 19 -18.64 -48.74 15.06
N PRO A 20 -17.86 -49.36 14.15
CA PRO A 20 -16.74 -50.24 14.50
C PRO A 20 -15.43 -49.50 14.80
N LEU A 21 -14.67 -50.01 15.76
CA LEU A 21 -13.30 -49.60 16.09
C LEU A 21 -12.24 -50.41 15.31
N SER A 22 -11.00 -49.96 15.39
CA SER A 22 -9.80 -50.66 14.89
C SER A 22 -9.47 -51.95 15.66
N PRO A 23 -8.92 -52.99 14.99
CA PRO A 23 -8.21 -54.09 15.64
C PRO A 23 -6.70 -53.81 15.78
N GLU A 24 -6.02 -54.59 16.63
CA GLU A 24 -4.65 -54.31 17.12
C GLU A 24 -3.78 -55.58 17.17
N SER A 25 -2.46 -55.41 17.02
CA SER A 25 -1.38 -56.28 17.54
C SER A 25 -1.10 -57.67 16.89
N ARG A 26 0.03 -58.25 17.36
CA ARG A 26 0.57 -59.62 17.18
C ARG A 26 1.38 -59.95 15.92
N ASP A 27 2.47 -60.74 15.99
CA ASP A 27 3.42 -61.04 17.10
C ASP A 27 4.65 -61.79 16.52
N ALA A 28 5.71 -61.94 17.34
CA ALA A 28 6.83 -62.90 17.19
C ALA A 28 7.86 -62.65 16.06
N ASP A 29 9.12 -63.12 16.12
CA ASP A 29 9.80 -63.92 17.16
C ASP A 29 11.32 -63.59 17.29
N SER A 30 11.95 -64.25 18.26
CA SER A 30 13.37 -64.40 18.60
C SER A 30 14.20 -65.14 17.51
N ALA A 31 15.52 -65.37 17.59
CA ALA A 31 16.47 -65.34 18.72
C ALA A 31 17.93 -64.99 18.29
N SER A 32 18.91 -65.24 19.18
CA SER A 32 20.33 -64.89 19.05
C SER A 32 21.24 -66.06 18.62
N VAL A 33 22.54 -65.79 18.33
CA VAL A 33 23.76 -66.48 18.87
C VAL A 33 25.08 -66.05 18.15
N HIS A 34 26.20 -66.18 18.87
CA HIS A 34 27.66 -66.12 18.54
C HIS A 34 28.17 -66.49 17.12
N SER A 35 29.42 -66.18 16.69
CA SER A 35 30.58 -65.41 17.23
C SER A 35 31.71 -65.27 16.18
N SER A 36 32.74 -64.42 16.44
CA SER A 36 34.15 -64.48 15.93
C SER A 36 34.39 -64.36 14.39
N GLU A 37 35.45 -63.74 13.85
CA GLU A 37 36.63 -63.05 14.40
C GLU A 37 37.31 -62.12 13.34
N HIS A 38 38.21 -61.22 13.79
CA HIS A 38 39.32 -60.55 13.07
C HIS A 38 39.10 -59.78 11.73
N GLY A 39 39.55 -58.50 11.71
CA GLY A 39 39.77 -57.70 10.49
C GLY A 39 40.03 -56.20 10.75
N ASP A 40 41.23 -55.70 10.43
CA ASP A 40 41.69 -54.32 10.71
C ASP A 40 41.15 -53.23 9.76
N GLY A 41 41.00 -51.99 10.27
CA GLY A 41 40.79 -50.78 9.45
C GLY A 41 40.21 -49.56 10.22
N PRO A 42 40.89 -48.39 10.30
CA PRO A 42 40.51 -47.31 11.23
C PRO A 42 39.49 -46.27 10.70
N SER A 43 38.78 -45.65 11.64
CA SER A 43 37.71 -44.64 11.45
C SER A 43 38.20 -43.21 11.16
N LYS A 44 37.29 -42.31 10.73
CA LYS A 44 37.60 -40.94 10.27
C LYS A 44 36.83 -39.81 11.01
N ASP A 45 36.49 -40.00 12.28
CA ASP A 45 35.60 -39.07 13.01
C ASP A 45 36.30 -38.10 13.99
N ALA A 46 37.63 -38.06 14.01
CA ALA A 46 38.41 -37.25 14.95
C ALA A 46 38.79 -35.82 14.46
N SER A 47 38.52 -35.49 13.20
CA SER A 47 39.01 -34.23 12.57
C SER A 47 38.09 -33.02 12.80
N THR A 48 36.78 -33.19 12.72
CA THR A 48 35.81 -32.09 12.67
C THR A 48 35.70 -31.31 13.99
N SER A 49 35.69 -32.01 15.13
CA SER A 49 35.64 -31.40 16.47
C SER A 49 36.85 -30.47 16.73
N ARG A 50 38.04 -30.90 16.29
CA ARG A 50 39.30 -30.18 16.57
C ARG A 50 39.44 -28.88 15.79
N ALA A 51 38.73 -28.74 14.67
CA ALA A 51 38.68 -27.50 13.90
C ALA A 51 37.86 -26.40 14.59
N SER A 52 36.68 -26.73 15.14
CA SER A 52 35.85 -25.79 15.92
C SER A 52 36.63 -25.26 17.13
N ALA A 53 37.16 -26.16 17.96
CA ALA A 53 37.89 -25.78 19.17
C ALA A 53 39.13 -24.91 18.88
N PHE A 54 39.76 -25.04 17.70
CA PHE A 54 40.88 -24.20 17.28
C PHE A 54 40.43 -22.78 16.88
N VAL A 55 39.30 -22.65 16.17
CA VAL A 55 38.74 -21.34 15.80
C VAL A 55 38.30 -20.56 17.04
N ASP A 56 37.61 -21.18 17.98
CA ASP A 56 37.18 -20.49 19.21
C ASP A 56 38.35 -20.14 20.14
N SER A 57 39.42 -20.95 20.16
CA SER A 57 40.68 -20.64 20.85
C SER A 57 41.36 -19.37 20.28
N ILE A 58 41.32 -19.17 18.97
CA ILE A 58 41.77 -17.94 18.32
C ILE A 58 40.83 -16.78 18.66
N ARG A 59 39.51 -16.99 18.59
CA ARG A 59 38.48 -15.97 18.91
C ARG A 59 38.66 -15.40 20.32
N ALA A 60 38.90 -16.28 21.30
CA ALA A 60 39.21 -15.88 22.69
C ALA A 60 40.51 -15.09 22.81
N LYS A 61 41.60 -15.53 22.15
CA LYS A 61 42.92 -14.85 22.19
C LYS A 61 42.91 -13.44 21.58
N TYR A 62 42.05 -13.17 20.60
CA TYR A 62 41.91 -11.83 20.03
C TYR A 62 41.02 -10.91 20.88
N PHE A 63 39.97 -11.42 21.53
CA PHE A 63 39.14 -10.62 22.43
C PHE A 63 39.81 -10.29 23.77
N SER A 64 40.64 -11.17 24.33
CA SER A 64 41.21 -10.99 25.66
C SER A 64 42.37 -9.96 25.75
N LYS A 65 42.79 -9.35 24.64
CA LYS A 65 44.01 -8.51 24.58
C LYS A 65 43.76 -6.99 24.57
N SER A 66 42.53 -6.54 24.83
CA SER A 66 42.16 -5.11 24.85
C SER A 66 42.00 -4.51 26.27
N LEU A 67 42.20 -5.30 27.34
CA LEU A 67 41.92 -4.88 28.72
C LEU A 67 43.00 -5.34 29.72
N ARG A 68 44.13 -4.61 29.75
CA ARG A 68 45.05 -4.43 30.91
C ARG A 68 46.20 -3.48 30.54
N LEU A 69 46.79 -2.86 31.57
CA LEU A 69 47.77 -1.74 31.53
C LEU A 69 47.14 -0.40 31.08
N GLY A 70 47.51 0.74 31.67
CA GLY A 70 48.36 0.93 32.86
C GLY A 70 48.83 2.38 33.01
N SER A 71 48.43 3.03 34.11
CA SER A 71 48.74 4.42 34.50
C SER A 71 50.15 4.94 34.17
N GLY A 72 50.25 6.18 33.64
CA GLY A 72 51.43 7.03 33.80
C GLY A 72 51.81 7.92 32.62
N GLY A 73 52.05 9.20 32.88
CA GLY A 73 52.63 10.16 31.93
C GLY A 73 51.64 10.71 30.89
N GLY A 74 51.82 11.97 30.50
CA GLY A 74 51.07 12.59 29.42
C GLY A 74 52.01 13.35 28.50
N ASP A 75 51.62 13.51 27.24
CA ASP A 75 52.14 14.57 26.38
C ASP A 75 51.15 14.92 25.24
N ALA A 76 51.20 16.14 24.75
CA ALA A 76 50.09 16.73 23.99
C ALA A 76 50.22 16.61 22.45
N SER A 77 49.99 15.41 21.88
CA SER A 77 49.75 15.29 20.41
C SER A 77 49.09 13.96 19.96
N SER A 78 47.76 13.92 19.81
CA SER A 78 47.05 12.90 18.99
C SER A 78 45.52 13.11 18.88
N ALA A 79 45.06 14.34 18.57
CA ALA A 79 43.64 14.67 18.39
C ALA A 79 42.99 14.10 17.10
N ALA A 80 43.33 12.87 16.70
CA ALA A 80 43.09 12.33 15.36
C ALA A 80 42.67 10.84 15.28
N ALA A 81 42.35 10.17 16.40
CA ALA A 81 42.00 8.74 16.37
C ALA A 81 40.97 8.29 17.44
N SER A 82 39.69 8.68 17.31
CA SER A 82 38.57 8.06 18.09
C SER A 82 37.16 8.34 17.52
N LYS A 83 36.98 8.28 16.19
CA LYS A 83 35.62 8.22 15.61
C LYS A 83 35.09 6.78 15.69
N LYS A 84 34.45 6.42 16.81
CA LYS A 84 33.61 5.20 16.88
C LYS A 84 32.60 5.23 15.72
N GLN A 85 32.57 4.19 14.90
CA GLN A 85 31.46 3.99 13.97
C GLN A 85 30.18 3.82 14.81
N LYS A 86 29.13 4.61 14.51
CA LYS A 86 27.78 4.26 14.94
C LYS A 86 27.43 3.01 14.14
N VAL A 87 27.24 1.88 14.83
CA VAL A 87 26.62 0.67 14.25
C VAL A 87 25.15 0.70 14.65
N GLN A 88 24.26 0.17 13.81
CA GLN A 88 22.85 -0.05 14.17
C GLN A 88 22.81 -0.90 15.45
N LEU A 89 22.07 -0.45 16.48
CA LEU A 89 22.06 -1.16 17.77
C LEU A 89 21.00 -2.27 17.86
N TRP A 90 20.05 -2.26 16.93
CA TRP A 90 18.94 -3.21 16.83
C TRP A 90 19.08 -4.04 15.55
N ASP A 91 18.64 -5.30 15.59
CA ASP A 91 18.72 -6.23 14.47
C ASP A 91 17.69 -5.89 13.38
N SER A 92 16.57 -5.28 13.74
CA SER A 92 15.42 -5.03 12.86
C SER A 92 14.41 -4.09 13.51
N VAL A 93 13.41 -3.65 12.75
CA VAL A 93 12.30 -2.82 13.23
C VAL A 93 10.98 -3.54 12.94
N ILE A 94 10.10 -3.62 13.95
CA ILE A 94 8.71 -4.05 13.78
C ILE A 94 7.83 -2.81 13.60
N ASN A 95 7.21 -2.72 12.42
CA ASN A 95 6.14 -1.78 12.16
C ASN A 95 4.82 -2.37 12.67
N VAL A 96 4.11 -1.62 13.50
CA VAL A 96 2.81 -1.97 14.09
C VAL A 96 1.78 -0.93 13.64
N VAL A 97 0.77 -1.38 12.90
CA VAL A 97 -0.38 -0.57 12.48
C VAL A 97 -1.59 -1.03 13.29
N LEU A 98 -2.01 -0.21 14.24
CA LEU A 98 -3.23 -0.41 15.03
C LEU A 98 -4.42 0.14 14.25
N VAL A 99 -5.24 -0.76 13.70
CA VAL A 99 -6.38 -0.38 12.85
C VAL A 99 -7.60 -0.10 13.72
N GLU A 100 -8.20 -1.16 14.27
CA GLU A 100 -9.45 -1.10 15.03
C GLU A 100 -9.53 -2.13 16.15
N GLY A 101 -10.44 -1.91 17.10
CA GLY A 101 -10.89 -2.90 18.08
C GLY A 101 -12.36 -3.19 17.88
N ARG A 102 -12.82 -4.38 18.27
CA ARG A 102 -14.22 -4.79 18.21
C ARG A 102 -14.69 -5.39 19.52
N GLN A 103 -15.93 -5.08 19.89
CA GLN A 103 -16.64 -5.65 21.04
C GLN A 103 -15.84 -5.57 22.36
N LEU A 104 -15.14 -4.45 22.58
CA LEU A 104 -14.46 -4.19 23.84
C LEU A 104 -15.46 -4.06 25.00
N LEU A 105 -14.99 -4.32 26.22
CA LEU A 105 -15.76 -4.09 27.44
C LEU A 105 -16.19 -2.62 27.56
N ALA A 106 -17.37 -2.38 28.15
CA ALA A 106 -17.80 -1.05 28.60
C ALA A 106 -17.44 -0.88 30.08
N MET A 107 -16.67 0.14 30.41
CA MET A 107 -16.31 0.45 31.81
C MET A 107 -16.95 1.76 32.32
N ASP A 108 -17.31 2.70 31.43
CA ASP A 108 -18.02 3.93 31.84
C ASP A 108 -19.47 3.64 32.27
N ASP A 109 -19.98 4.43 33.24
CA ASP A 109 -21.40 4.56 33.59
C ASP A 109 -22.34 4.82 32.38
N ASN A 110 -21.79 5.28 31.25
CA ASN A 110 -22.53 5.58 30.03
C ASN A 110 -22.69 4.37 29.08
N GLY A 111 -22.14 3.20 29.42
CA GLY A 111 -22.22 1.97 28.62
C GLY A 111 -21.27 1.92 27.42
N LEU A 112 -20.26 2.79 27.39
CA LEU A 112 -19.18 2.85 26.41
C LEU A 112 -17.83 2.88 27.15
N SER A 113 -16.77 3.30 26.45
CA SER A 113 -15.41 3.46 26.97
C SER A 113 -14.63 4.49 26.15
N ASP A 114 -13.51 5.00 26.69
CA ASP A 114 -12.51 5.87 26.03
C ASP A 114 -11.20 5.10 25.71
N PRO A 115 -11.23 3.94 25.01
CA PRO A 115 -10.14 2.96 25.00
C PRO A 115 -8.85 3.41 24.30
N TYR A 116 -7.73 2.92 24.82
CA TYR A 116 -6.40 3.03 24.24
C TYR A 116 -5.56 1.78 24.44
N VAL A 117 -4.57 1.59 23.57
CA VAL A 117 -3.66 0.46 23.57
C VAL A 117 -2.27 0.90 24.04
N ARG A 118 -1.61 0.05 24.84
CA ARG A 118 -0.18 0.15 25.15
C ARG A 118 0.54 -1.05 24.56
N PHE A 119 1.62 -0.78 23.83
CA PHE A 119 2.54 -1.77 23.28
C PHE A 119 3.81 -1.83 24.14
N ARG A 120 4.35 -3.04 24.36
CA ARG A 120 5.67 -3.26 24.96
C ARG A 120 6.45 -4.28 24.14
N LEU A 121 7.67 -3.95 23.76
CA LEU A 121 8.63 -4.86 23.14
C LEU A 121 9.94 -4.75 23.91
N GLY A 122 10.17 -5.70 24.82
CA GLY A 122 11.31 -5.67 25.74
C GLY A 122 11.43 -4.35 26.51
N THR A 123 12.41 -3.52 26.15
CA THR A 123 12.60 -2.18 26.76
C THR A 123 11.67 -1.09 26.21
N GLU A 124 11.21 -1.20 24.96
CA GLU A 124 10.41 -0.15 24.31
C GLU A 124 8.93 -0.20 24.70
N LYS A 125 8.31 0.97 24.78
CA LYS A 125 6.92 1.16 25.24
C LYS A 125 6.25 2.30 24.50
N TYR A 126 5.13 2.02 23.85
CA TYR A 126 4.32 3.00 23.12
C TYR A 126 2.87 2.99 23.62
N LYS A 127 2.16 4.11 23.44
CA LYS A 127 0.74 4.28 23.79
C LYS A 127 0.01 4.93 22.60
N SER A 128 -1.15 4.40 22.24
CA SER A 128 -2.06 5.06 21.30
C SER A 128 -2.73 6.29 21.91
N LYS A 129 -3.37 7.10 21.07
CA LYS A 129 -4.44 8.01 21.47
C LYS A 129 -5.60 7.25 22.08
N ASN A 130 -6.45 7.98 22.78
CA ASN A 130 -7.75 7.54 23.21
C ASN A 130 -8.74 7.71 22.05
N ALA A 131 -9.37 6.61 21.63
CA ALA A 131 -10.64 6.70 20.91
C ALA A 131 -11.71 6.99 21.96
N THR A 132 -12.70 7.84 21.68
CA THR A 132 -13.65 8.29 22.70
C THR A 132 -15.04 7.66 22.52
N LYS A 133 -15.66 7.30 23.64
CA LYS A 133 -17.04 6.79 23.74
C LYS A 133 -17.40 5.71 22.72
N THR A 134 -16.59 4.65 22.65
CA THR A 134 -16.81 3.55 21.69
C THR A 134 -16.27 2.21 22.19
N LEU A 135 -17.06 1.15 21.95
CA LEU A 135 -16.68 -0.26 22.14
C LEU A 135 -16.10 -0.89 20.88
N ASN A 136 -16.12 -0.16 19.76
CA ASN A 136 -15.54 -0.55 18.49
C ASN A 136 -14.65 0.60 17.98
N PRO A 137 -13.52 0.90 18.66
CA PRO A 137 -12.63 2.00 18.30
C PRO A 137 -11.93 1.78 16.98
N GLN A 138 -11.74 2.84 16.21
CA GLN A 138 -10.78 2.88 15.10
C GLN A 138 -9.70 3.89 15.48
N TRP A 139 -8.46 3.44 15.66
CA TRP A 139 -7.35 4.30 16.04
C TRP A 139 -6.58 4.79 14.81
N LEU A 140 -6.36 3.89 13.83
CA LEU A 140 -5.58 4.15 12.62
C LEU A 140 -4.20 4.77 12.93
N GLU A 141 -3.50 4.19 13.91
CA GLU A 141 -2.18 4.66 14.35
C GLU A 141 -1.04 3.70 14.01
N GLN A 142 0.13 4.27 13.70
CA GLN A 142 1.32 3.54 13.32
C GLN A 142 2.45 3.79 14.32
N PHE A 143 3.10 2.71 14.74
CA PHE A 143 4.26 2.69 15.62
C PHE A 143 5.37 1.90 14.94
N ASP A 144 6.61 2.35 15.07
CA ASP A 144 7.81 1.61 14.67
C ASP A 144 8.61 1.35 15.96
N LEU A 145 8.92 0.07 16.24
CA LEU A 145 9.65 -0.35 17.44
C LEU A 145 10.92 -1.12 17.06
N HIS A 146 12.01 -0.90 17.77
CA HIS A 146 13.31 -1.51 17.51
C HIS A 146 13.45 -2.87 18.22
N MET A 147 13.82 -3.90 17.48
CA MET A 147 14.01 -5.26 18.00
C MET A 147 15.50 -5.58 18.15
N TYR A 148 15.92 -5.78 19.40
CA TYR A 148 17.31 -6.07 19.80
C TYR A 148 17.56 -7.58 19.91
N THR A 149 18.79 -8.03 19.64
CA THR A 149 19.17 -9.46 19.65
C THR A 149 18.92 -10.14 20.99
N ASP A 150 19.24 -9.44 22.08
CA ASP A 150 19.24 -9.96 23.45
C ASP A 150 17.87 -9.85 24.16
N GLN A 151 16.81 -9.47 23.43
CA GLN A 151 15.46 -9.24 23.99
C GLN A 151 14.45 -10.29 23.49
N PRO A 152 13.44 -10.65 24.31
CA PRO A 152 12.39 -11.58 23.89
C PRO A 152 11.60 -10.96 22.73
N LYS A 153 11.44 -11.72 21.64
CA LYS A 153 10.76 -11.29 20.40
C LYS A 153 9.24 -11.38 20.51
N VAL A 154 8.69 -10.98 21.65
CA VAL A 154 7.26 -11.01 21.95
C VAL A 154 6.76 -9.58 22.07
N LEU A 155 5.79 -9.21 21.22
CA LEU A 155 5.07 -7.95 21.32
C LEU A 155 3.92 -8.12 22.32
N GLU A 156 4.04 -7.51 23.49
CA GLU A 156 2.97 -7.45 24.49
C GLU A 156 2.04 -6.27 24.20
N ILE A 157 0.74 -6.52 24.30
CA ILE A 157 -0.32 -5.56 23.97
C ILE A 157 -1.32 -5.55 25.14
N THR A 158 -1.67 -4.37 25.62
CA THR A 158 -2.65 -4.20 26.71
C THR A 158 -3.62 -3.08 26.40
N VAL A 159 -4.91 -3.32 26.61
CA VAL A 159 -6.00 -2.38 26.35
C VAL A 159 -6.49 -1.80 27.67
N TRP A 160 -6.72 -0.50 27.69
CA TRP A 160 -7.03 0.27 28.88
C TRP A 160 -8.09 1.32 28.57
N ASP A 161 -9.00 1.55 29.51
CA ASP A 161 -9.91 2.69 29.49
C ASP A 161 -9.24 3.92 30.13
N LYS A 162 -9.82 5.11 29.96
CA LYS A 162 -9.28 6.39 30.44
C LYS A 162 -10.36 7.26 31.10
N ASP A 163 -10.83 6.77 32.22
CA ASP A 163 -11.65 7.48 33.20
C ASP A 163 -11.07 8.84 33.61
N PHE A 164 -11.98 9.75 33.97
CA PHE A 164 -11.71 11.18 34.17
C PHE A 164 -10.84 11.49 35.40
N SER A 165 -10.71 10.55 36.35
CA SER A 165 -10.13 10.80 37.68
C SER A 165 -9.20 9.68 38.21
N GLY A 166 -8.86 8.68 37.39
CA GLY A 166 -8.21 7.45 37.84
C GLY A 166 -6.87 7.13 37.18
N LYS A 167 -6.29 5.99 37.61
CA LYS A 167 -5.39 5.21 36.76
C LYS A 167 -6.29 4.32 35.93
N GLY A 168 -6.53 4.74 34.68
CA GLY A 168 -7.60 4.17 33.87
C GLY A 168 -7.64 2.65 33.80
N ASP A 169 -8.86 2.10 33.76
CA ASP A 169 -9.14 0.68 34.00
C ASP A 169 -8.56 -0.27 32.94
N PHE A 170 -8.33 -1.53 33.33
CA PHE A 170 -7.77 -2.56 32.46
C PHE A 170 -8.89 -3.33 31.72
N MET A 171 -8.81 -3.39 30.38
CA MET A 171 -9.86 -3.98 29.53
C MET A 171 -9.48 -5.34 28.93
N GLY A 172 -8.22 -5.74 29.03
CA GLY A 172 -7.70 -7.00 28.47
C GLY A 172 -6.27 -6.89 27.95
N ARG A 173 -5.64 -8.03 27.64
CA ARG A 173 -4.28 -8.13 27.13
C ARG A 173 -4.14 -9.20 26.05
N CYS A 174 -3.07 -9.15 25.29
CA CYS A 174 -2.64 -10.24 24.43
C CYS A 174 -1.13 -10.14 24.16
N SER A 175 -0.54 -11.18 23.62
CA SER A 175 0.87 -11.18 23.22
C SER A 175 1.07 -11.92 21.91
N ILE A 176 1.98 -11.42 21.08
CA ILE A 176 2.23 -11.95 19.74
C ILE A 176 3.73 -12.26 19.63
N ASP A 177 4.06 -13.53 19.37
CA ASP A 177 5.42 -13.98 19.10
C ASP A 177 5.84 -13.58 17.68
N LEU A 178 6.73 -12.59 17.60
CA LEU A 178 7.26 -12.06 16.34
C LEU A 178 8.19 -13.05 15.63
N SER A 179 8.67 -14.10 16.30
CA SER A 179 9.46 -15.16 15.66
C SER A 179 8.64 -16.09 14.77
N SER A 180 7.31 -16.11 14.95
CA SER A 180 6.37 -16.85 14.10
C SER A 180 6.07 -16.16 12.75
N LEU A 181 6.39 -14.86 12.63
CA LEU A 181 6.03 -14.03 11.47
C LEU A 181 7.14 -14.07 10.41
N GLU A 182 6.78 -14.28 9.14
CA GLU A 182 7.72 -14.18 8.03
C GLU A 182 8.32 -12.76 7.94
N PRO A 183 9.66 -12.59 8.00
CA PRO A 183 10.29 -11.28 7.80
C PRO A 183 9.99 -10.70 6.42
N GLU A 184 10.07 -9.38 6.31
CA GLU A 184 9.89 -8.62 5.06
C GLU A 184 8.51 -8.83 4.38
N THR A 185 7.52 -9.27 5.17
CA THR A 185 6.11 -9.44 4.78
C THR A 185 5.20 -8.77 5.81
N THR A 186 4.17 -8.05 5.36
CA THR A 186 3.12 -7.49 6.22
C THR A 186 2.06 -8.54 6.52
N HIS A 187 1.91 -8.88 7.79
CA HIS A 187 0.92 -9.82 8.31
C HIS A 187 -0.31 -9.07 8.83
N SER A 188 -1.48 -9.68 8.68
CA SER A 188 -2.79 -9.12 9.03
C SER A 188 -3.41 -9.98 10.13
N VAL A 189 -3.36 -9.50 11.37
CA VAL A 189 -3.66 -10.29 12.58
C VAL A 189 -4.90 -9.74 13.29
N TRP A 190 -5.90 -10.61 13.47
CA TRP A 190 -6.92 -10.44 14.50
C TRP A 190 -6.45 -11.15 15.75
N GLN A 191 -6.47 -10.46 16.89
CA GLN A 191 -6.02 -10.98 18.17
C GLN A 191 -7.09 -10.74 19.23
N GLU A 192 -7.62 -11.82 19.79
CA GLU A 192 -8.56 -11.79 20.92
C GLU A 192 -7.85 -11.39 22.21
N LEU A 193 -8.59 -10.77 23.14
CA LEU A 193 -8.07 -10.29 24.42
C LEU A 193 -8.27 -11.30 25.55
N GLU A 194 -7.16 -11.74 26.13
CA GLU A 194 -7.08 -12.45 27.41
C GLU A 194 -7.42 -11.49 28.57
N ASP A 195 -7.96 -12.06 29.66
CA ASP A 195 -8.38 -11.32 30.87
C ASP A 195 -9.29 -10.10 30.58
N GLY A 196 -10.13 -10.21 29.56
CA GLY A 196 -10.98 -9.13 29.06
C GLY A 196 -12.05 -9.63 28.09
N ALA A 197 -12.54 -8.76 27.22
CA ALA A 197 -13.40 -9.14 26.09
C ALA A 197 -13.15 -8.27 24.86
N GLY A 198 -13.44 -8.83 23.69
CA GLY A 198 -13.24 -8.19 22.40
C GLY A 198 -11.93 -8.60 21.72
N SER A 199 -11.66 -7.99 20.57
CA SER A 199 -10.50 -8.30 19.72
C SER A 199 -9.90 -7.05 19.09
N LEU A 200 -8.59 -7.10 18.82
CA LEU A 200 -7.84 -6.05 18.12
C LEU A 200 -7.48 -6.50 16.70
N PHE A 201 -7.47 -5.55 15.77
CA PHE A 201 -6.97 -5.72 14.41
C PHE A 201 -5.69 -4.93 14.18
N LEU A 202 -4.65 -5.66 13.81
CA LEU A 202 -3.28 -5.17 13.71
C LEU A 202 -2.66 -5.60 12.37
N LEU A 203 -1.90 -4.70 11.73
CA LEU A 203 -0.92 -5.12 10.72
C LEU A 203 0.48 -5.07 11.33
N LEU A 204 1.26 -6.13 11.11
CA LEU A 204 2.58 -6.33 11.70
C LEU A 204 3.61 -6.60 10.60
N THR A 205 4.70 -5.83 10.56
CA THR A 205 5.74 -5.98 9.52
C THR A 205 7.15 -5.86 10.07
N ILE A 206 7.90 -6.96 10.07
CA ILE A 206 9.32 -6.98 10.50
C ILE A 206 10.20 -6.66 9.29
N SER A 207 10.98 -5.57 9.35
CA SER A 207 11.93 -5.21 8.30
C SER A 207 13.14 -4.43 8.85
N GLY A 208 13.89 -3.69 8.02
CA GLY A 208 15.04 -2.90 8.48
C GLY A 208 16.29 -3.70 8.90
N SER A 209 16.34 -5.01 8.65
CA SER A 209 17.43 -5.86 9.13
C SER A 209 18.75 -5.69 8.37
N THR A 210 19.84 -5.60 9.15
CA THR A 210 21.26 -5.47 8.74
C THR A 210 21.97 -6.81 8.61
N HIS A 211 21.58 -7.81 9.40
CA HIS A 211 22.18 -9.13 9.40
C HIS A 211 21.24 -10.12 8.72
N GLY A 212 21.74 -10.76 7.66
CA GLY A 212 21.00 -11.75 6.86
C GLY A 212 20.45 -12.89 7.71
N SER A 213 19.21 -12.73 8.16
CA SER A 213 18.52 -13.71 9.00
C SER A 213 18.26 -14.95 8.16
N THR A 214 18.72 -16.10 8.65
CA THR A 214 19.19 -17.25 7.85
C THR A 214 18.10 -18.03 7.09
N SER A 215 16.90 -17.48 6.96
CA SER A 215 15.73 -18.03 6.27
C SER A 215 15.28 -17.22 5.05
N CYS A 216 15.80 -16.01 4.81
CA CYS A 216 15.45 -15.19 3.65
C CYS A 216 16.70 -14.61 2.95
N VAL A 217 16.69 -14.62 1.61
CA VAL A 217 17.82 -14.19 0.77
C VAL A 217 17.70 -12.68 0.50
N SER A 218 17.96 -11.88 1.53
CA SER A 218 17.88 -10.40 1.46
C SER A 218 19.06 -9.76 0.71
N ASP A 219 20.18 -10.47 0.57
CA ASP A 219 21.36 -10.03 -0.19
C ASP A 219 21.17 -10.21 -1.71
N LEU A 220 21.25 -9.10 -2.44
CA LEU A 220 21.32 -9.07 -3.91
C LEU A 220 22.36 -10.05 -4.48
N THR A 221 23.54 -10.13 -3.86
CA THR A 221 24.64 -11.00 -4.30
C THR A 221 24.24 -12.48 -4.29
N ALA A 222 23.48 -12.92 -3.29
CA ALA A 222 23.00 -14.29 -3.19
C ALA A 222 21.77 -14.56 -4.09
N TYR A 223 20.92 -13.55 -4.30
CA TYR A 223 19.82 -13.60 -5.27
C TYR A 223 20.31 -13.80 -6.72
N GLU A 224 21.42 -13.14 -7.10
CA GLU A 224 22.02 -13.24 -8.43
C GLU A 224 22.91 -14.49 -8.57
N ALA A 225 23.73 -14.84 -7.57
CA ALA A 225 24.65 -15.98 -7.62
C ALA A 225 23.97 -17.37 -7.71
N MET A 226 22.75 -17.52 -7.18
CA MET A 226 22.04 -18.80 -7.17
C MET A 226 21.33 -19.13 -8.51
N GLY A 227 21.39 -18.24 -9.51
CA GLY A 227 20.56 -18.33 -10.73
C GLY A 227 19.05 -18.20 -10.47
N GLY A 228 18.67 -17.94 -9.22
CA GLY A 228 17.29 -18.00 -8.73
C GLY A 228 16.36 -16.97 -9.36
N ALA A 229 16.89 -15.84 -9.83
CA ALA A 229 16.11 -14.81 -10.54
C ALA A 229 15.30 -15.39 -11.72
N THR A 230 15.94 -16.18 -12.59
CA THR A 230 15.30 -16.78 -13.77
C THR A 230 14.31 -17.89 -13.39
N ALA A 231 14.67 -18.73 -12.41
CA ALA A 231 13.81 -19.80 -11.93
C ALA A 231 12.56 -19.26 -11.23
N ARG A 232 12.70 -18.26 -10.35
CA ARG A 232 11.61 -17.58 -9.65
C ARG A 232 10.74 -16.78 -10.62
N ALA A 233 11.32 -16.10 -11.62
CA ALA A 233 10.56 -15.46 -12.69
C ALA A 233 9.71 -16.47 -13.49
N LYS A 234 10.25 -17.66 -13.79
CA LYS A 234 9.50 -18.75 -14.44
C LYS A 234 8.36 -19.26 -13.53
N ALA A 235 8.61 -19.45 -12.24
CA ALA A 235 7.59 -19.88 -11.27
C ALA A 235 6.47 -18.84 -11.09
N LEU A 236 6.81 -17.56 -10.97
CA LEU A 236 5.84 -16.45 -10.92
C LEU A 236 5.02 -16.38 -12.23
N LYS A 237 5.66 -16.52 -13.39
CA LYS A 237 4.96 -16.53 -14.68
C LYS A 237 4.03 -17.75 -14.86
N ALA A 238 4.32 -18.87 -14.19
CA ALA A 238 3.39 -19.99 -14.10
C ALA A 238 2.20 -19.68 -13.17
N ARG A 239 2.48 -19.25 -11.92
CA ARG A 239 1.46 -18.88 -10.91
C ARG A 239 0.43 -17.85 -11.43
N TYR A 240 0.90 -16.80 -12.09
CA TYR A 240 0.04 -15.74 -12.65
C TYR A 240 -0.33 -15.99 -14.13
N GLY A 241 -0.08 -17.18 -14.66
CA GLY A 241 -0.49 -17.57 -16.01
C GLY A 241 -2.01 -17.62 -16.19
N LEU A 242 -2.48 -17.51 -17.43
CA LEU A 242 -3.90 -17.44 -17.77
C LEU A 242 -4.70 -18.68 -17.30
N LEU A 243 -4.05 -19.83 -17.16
CA LEU A 243 -4.66 -21.08 -16.67
C LEU A 243 -5.11 -20.99 -15.20
N HIS A 244 -4.49 -20.12 -14.39
CA HIS A 244 -4.82 -19.93 -12.97
C HIS A 244 -5.73 -18.70 -12.71
N SER A 245 -6.42 -18.19 -13.74
CA SER A 245 -7.25 -16.98 -13.61
C SER A 245 -8.48 -17.12 -12.71
N LEU A 246 -8.93 -18.35 -12.42
CA LEU A 246 -10.16 -18.63 -11.66
C LEU A 246 -9.93 -19.00 -10.18
N HIS A 247 -8.67 -19.01 -9.72
CA HIS A 247 -8.29 -19.43 -8.37
C HIS A 247 -7.52 -18.31 -7.67
N ASP A 248 -7.80 -18.09 -6.38
CA ASP A 248 -7.28 -16.99 -5.54
C ASP A 248 -7.54 -15.59 -6.15
N TRP A 249 -8.66 -14.96 -5.77
CA TRP A 249 -9.08 -13.67 -6.33
C TRP A 249 -8.45 -12.45 -5.67
N ASP A 250 -7.61 -12.63 -4.65
CA ASP A 250 -6.81 -11.55 -4.03
C ASP A 250 -5.35 -11.57 -4.48
N ASP A 251 -4.81 -12.73 -4.87
CA ASP A 251 -3.50 -12.87 -5.50
C ASP A 251 -3.54 -12.53 -7.01
N VAL A 252 -3.65 -11.24 -7.32
CA VAL A 252 -3.70 -10.73 -8.71
C VAL A 252 -2.31 -10.68 -9.35
N GLY A 253 -1.26 -10.42 -8.56
CA GLY A 253 0.13 -10.37 -9.04
C GLY A 253 1.18 -10.23 -7.94
N HIS A 254 2.43 -10.02 -8.36
CA HIS A 254 3.60 -9.93 -7.51
C HIS A 254 4.55 -8.86 -8.05
N LEU A 255 5.04 -8.00 -7.16
CA LEU A 255 6.06 -6.97 -7.42
C LEU A 255 7.37 -7.37 -6.73
N ILE A 256 8.48 -7.21 -7.43
CA ILE A 256 9.84 -7.26 -6.87
C ILE A 256 10.45 -5.87 -7.06
N VAL A 257 11.07 -5.32 -6.01
CA VAL A 257 11.81 -4.04 -6.05
C VAL A 257 13.23 -4.27 -5.55
N LYS A 258 14.23 -4.06 -6.39
CA LYS A 258 15.63 -3.99 -5.97
C LYS A 258 15.98 -2.52 -5.69
N VAL A 259 16.39 -2.22 -4.47
CA VAL A 259 16.82 -0.90 -4.00
C VAL A 259 18.34 -0.91 -3.90
N TYR A 260 19.01 -0.37 -4.91
CA TYR A 260 20.47 -0.42 -4.97
C TYR A 260 21.09 0.66 -4.06
N LYS A 261 20.88 1.93 -4.41
CA LYS A 261 21.53 3.06 -3.73
C LYS A 261 20.89 4.41 -4.03
N ALA A 262 21.09 5.38 -3.14
CA ALA A 262 20.81 6.78 -3.43
C ALA A 262 22.12 7.57 -3.62
N GLN A 263 22.02 8.75 -4.23
CA GLN A 263 23.13 9.70 -4.43
C GLN A 263 22.63 11.14 -4.35
N GLY A 264 23.44 12.01 -3.74
CA GLY A 264 23.21 13.47 -3.70
C GLY A 264 22.03 13.88 -2.82
N LEU A 265 21.72 13.11 -1.77
CA LEU A 265 20.70 13.43 -0.78
C LEU A 265 20.97 14.80 -0.12
N ALA A 266 19.92 15.41 0.44
CA ALA A 266 20.10 16.51 1.38
C ALA A 266 20.85 16.04 2.64
N SER A 267 21.55 16.95 3.31
CA SER A 267 22.17 16.72 4.62
C SER A 267 21.32 17.37 5.71
N ALA A 268 20.83 16.60 6.68
CA ALA A 268 20.09 17.12 7.83
C ALA A 268 20.94 17.17 9.13
N ASP A 269 21.96 16.32 9.28
CA ASP A 269 22.90 16.40 10.41
C ASP A 269 23.59 17.78 10.47
N LEU A 270 23.81 18.30 11.69
CA LEU A 270 24.79 19.37 11.96
C LEU A 270 26.21 19.04 11.45
N GLY A 271 26.51 17.75 11.22
CA GLY A 271 27.75 17.26 10.62
C GLY A 271 27.83 17.37 9.09
N GLY A 272 26.84 17.96 8.41
CA GLY A 272 26.82 18.09 6.94
C GLY A 272 26.63 16.76 6.21
N LYS A 273 25.92 15.83 6.84
CA LYS A 273 25.64 14.47 6.38
C LYS A 273 24.21 14.06 6.75
N SER A 274 23.93 12.77 6.64
CA SER A 274 22.71 12.09 7.07
C SER A 274 23.06 10.65 7.46
N ASP A 275 22.20 10.03 8.25
CA ASP A 275 22.12 8.61 8.56
C ASP A 275 20.88 8.01 7.81
N PRO A 276 20.86 7.92 6.45
CA PRO A 276 19.63 7.64 5.70
C PRO A 276 19.17 6.17 5.63
N PHE A 277 17.84 6.00 5.60
CA PHE A 277 17.15 4.74 5.29
C PHE A 277 15.99 4.96 4.30
N CYS A 278 15.46 3.87 3.74
CA CYS A 278 14.48 3.89 2.66
C CYS A 278 13.25 3.02 3.02
N VAL A 279 12.07 3.61 2.96
CA VAL A 279 10.76 2.99 3.25
C VAL A 279 9.97 2.85 1.96
N LEU A 280 9.43 1.66 1.72
CA LEU A 280 8.61 1.30 0.56
C LEU A 280 7.21 0.90 1.02
N GLU A 281 6.20 1.56 0.47
CA GLU A 281 4.79 1.33 0.79
C GLU A 281 4.02 0.91 -0.48
N LEU A 282 3.30 -0.21 -0.39
CA LEU A 282 2.31 -0.62 -1.38
C LEU A 282 0.96 -0.82 -0.69
N VAL A 283 0.08 0.18 -0.82
CA VAL A 283 -1.21 0.28 -0.11
C VAL A 283 -0.99 0.15 1.41
N ASN A 284 -1.25 -1.01 2.01
CA ASN A 284 -1.11 -1.28 3.45
C ASN A 284 0.19 -2.02 3.82
N SER A 285 0.98 -2.49 2.84
CA SER A 285 2.25 -3.17 3.10
C SER A 285 3.39 -2.15 3.18
N ARG A 286 4.16 -2.13 4.27
CA ARG A 286 5.26 -1.17 4.51
C ARG A 286 6.55 -1.89 4.90
N LEU A 287 7.59 -1.75 4.08
CA LEU A 287 8.90 -2.39 4.26
C LEU A 287 10.01 -1.34 4.28
N GLN A 288 11.06 -1.51 5.11
CA GLN A 288 12.21 -0.61 5.13
C GLN A 288 13.57 -1.30 4.99
N THR A 289 14.54 -0.56 4.45
CA THR A 289 15.97 -0.92 4.47
C THR A 289 16.56 -0.75 5.87
N HIS A 290 17.75 -1.29 6.08
CA HIS A 290 18.61 -0.83 7.18
C HIS A 290 19.04 0.63 6.99
N THR A 291 19.64 1.19 8.05
CA THR A 291 20.19 2.55 8.05
C THR A 291 21.66 2.55 7.64
N GLU A 292 22.04 3.46 6.73
CA GLU A 292 23.42 3.65 6.29
C GLU A 292 24.02 4.91 6.95
N TYR A 293 24.84 4.74 7.99
CA TYR A 293 25.30 5.86 8.82
C TYR A 293 26.31 6.79 8.11
N LYS A 294 26.06 8.10 8.20
CA LYS A 294 26.96 9.21 7.83
C LYS A 294 27.33 9.19 6.35
N THR A 295 26.34 9.16 5.47
CA THR A 295 26.50 9.22 4.02
C THR A 295 25.37 10.00 3.33
N LEU A 296 25.72 10.69 2.24
CA LEU A 296 24.77 11.29 1.28
C LEU A 296 24.66 10.44 -0.01
N SER A 297 25.23 9.23 0.02
CA SER A 297 25.17 8.23 -1.05
C SER A 297 25.16 6.82 -0.44
N PRO A 298 24.04 6.42 0.20
CA PRO A 298 23.89 5.10 0.83
C PRO A 298 23.73 3.98 -0.20
N GLU A 299 24.28 2.79 0.08
CA GLU A 299 24.22 1.61 -0.81
C GLU A 299 23.56 0.40 -0.15
N TRP A 300 22.23 0.41 -0.03
CA TRP A 300 21.46 -0.63 0.66
C TRP A 300 21.46 -2.01 -0.05
N ASN A 301 21.54 -2.05 -1.38
CA ASN A 301 21.56 -3.26 -2.22
C ASN A 301 20.54 -4.36 -1.84
N LYS A 302 19.33 -3.95 -1.42
CA LYS A 302 18.31 -4.83 -0.83
C LYS A 302 17.17 -5.14 -1.81
N ILE A 303 16.54 -6.29 -1.68
CA ILE A 303 15.40 -6.71 -2.50
C ILE A 303 14.14 -6.82 -1.64
N PHE A 304 13.04 -6.22 -2.09
CA PHE A 304 11.72 -6.30 -1.46
C PHE A 304 10.71 -7.01 -2.36
N SER A 305 9.72 -7.63 -1.74
CA SER A 305 8.78 -8.56 -2.38
C SER A 305 7.35 -8.25 -1.92
N PHE A 306 6.48 -7.79 -2.82
CA PHE A 306 5.11 -7.37 -2.49
C PHE A 306 4.07 -8.22 -3.23
N LYS A 307 3.04 -8.67 -2.50
CA LYS A 307 1.81 -9.25 -3.06
C LYS A 307 0.95 -8.10 -3.62
N VAL A 308 0.52 -8.18 -4.89
CA VAL A 308 -0.21 -7.13 -5.59
C VAL A 308 -1.69 -7.53 -5.68
N LYS A 309 -2.56 -6.90 -4.88
CA LYS A 309 -4.01 -7.14 -4.93
C LYS A 309 -4.72 -6.37 -6.05
N ASP A 310 -4.16 -5.25 -6.50
CA ASP A 310 -4.68 -4.44 -7.61
C ASP A 310 -3.48 -3.87 -8.41
N ILE A 311 -3.49 -4.03 -9.75
CA ILE A 311 -2.40 -3.57 -10.62
C ILE A 311 -2.37 -2.05 -10.81
N HIS A 312 -3.48 -1.37 -10.49
CA HIS A 312 -3.60 0.08 -10.55
C HIS A 312 -3.08 0.77 -9.28
N SER A 313 -2.56 -0.02 -8.33
CA SER A 313 -1.82 0.48 -7.17
C SER A 313 -0.55 1.23 -7.55
N VAL A 314 -0.02 1.96 -6.58
CA VAL A 314 1.17 2.81 -6.70
C VAL A 314 2.15 2.39 -5.61
N LEU A 315 3.40 2.11 -6.01
CA LEU A 315 4.50 1.97 -5.05
C LEU A 315 4.91 3.38 -4.62
N GLU A 316 4.69 3.71 -3.36
CA GLU A 316 5.29 4.87 -2.73
C GLU A 316 6.67 4.48 -2.16
N LEU A 317 7.67 5.34 -2.33
CA LEU A 317 8.99 5.16 -1.73
C LEU A 317 9.40 6.48 -1.08
N THR A 318 9.81 6.43 0.19
CA THR A 318 10.25 7.59 0.95
C THR A 318 11.64 7.34 1.54
N VAL A 319 12.55 8.28 1.33
CA VAL A 319 13.87 8.30 1.97
C VAL A 319 13.79 9.21 3.19
N PHE A 320 14.23 8.70 4.33
CA PHE A 320 14.25 9.38 5.62
C PHE A 320 15.68 9.44 6.18
N ASP A 321 15.90 10.36 7.12
CA ASP A 321 17.10 10.46 7.94
C ASP A 321 16.84 9.93 9.35
N GLU A 322 17.71 9.09 9.91
CA GLU A 322 17.54 8.47 11.22
C GLU A 322 18.22 9.27 12.34
N ASP A 323 17.48 10.25 12.88
CA ASP A 323 17.86 10.97 14.08
C ASP A 323 17.59 10.12 15.35
N ARG A 324 18.60 9.91 16.19
CA ARG A 324 18.46 9.07 17.41
C ARG A 324 17.47 9.60 18.44
N ASP A 325 17.36 10.92 18.51
CA ASP A 325 16.68 11.63 19.60
C ASP A 325 15.53 12.51 19.06
N LYS A 326 15.13 12.32 17.79
CA LYS A 326 14.02 13.04 17.14
C LYS A 326 13.20 12.12 16.23
N LYS A 327 12.08 12.64 15.74
CA LYS A 327 11.33 12.07 14.63
C LYS A 327 12.16 12.13 13.34
N CYS A 328 12.26 11.02 12.60
CA CYS A 328 13.04 10.90 11.36
C CYS A 328 12.75 12.03 10.37
N GLU A 329 13.80 12.67 9.84
CA GLU A 329 13.65 13.79 8.91
C GLU A 329 13.36 13.29 7.48
N PHE A 330 12.64 14.09 6.69
CA PHE A 330 12.22 13.74 5.34
C PHE A 330 13.28 14.17 4.31
N LEU A 331 13.91 13.20 3.62
CA LEU A 331 14.92 13.49 2.58
C LEU A 331 14.34 13.46 1.16
N GLY A 332 13.23 12.76 0.91
CA GLY A 332 12.50 12.82 -0.36
C GLY A 332 11.55 11.65 -0.62
N LYS A 333 10.60 11.83 -1.54
CA LYS A 333 9.58 10.83 -1.91
C LYS A 333 9.52 10.53 -3.41
N LEU A 334 8.98 9.37 -3.75
CA LEU A 334 8.59 8.92 -5.09
C LEU A 334 7.22 8.23 -5.03
N ALA A 335 6.53 8.24 -6.16
CA ALA A 335 5.30 7.47 -6.38
C ALA A 335 5.32 6.89 -7.80
N ILE A 336 5.34 5.56 -7.91
CA ILE A 336 5.52 4.80 -9.15
C ILE A 336 4.31 3.87 -9.35
N PRO A 337 3.34 4.22 -10.22
CA PRO A 337 2.23 3.34 -10.57
C PRO A 337 2.73 2.04 -11.20
N LEU A 338 2.19 0.89 -10.78
CA LEU A 338 2.73 -0.41 -11.24
C LEU A 338 2.59 -0.61 -12.76
N LEU A 339 1.55 -0.04 -13.38
CA LEU A 339 1.39 -0.02 -14.85
C LEU A 339 2.44 0.81 -15.61
N LYS A 340 3.22 1.68 -14.95
CA LYS A 340 4.35 2.40 -15.57
C LYS A 340 5.68 1.66 -15.42
N VAL A 341 5.73 0.55 -14.68
CA VAL A 341 6.96 -0.19 -14.41
C VAL A 341 7.42 -0.91 -15.66
N LYS A 342 8.71 -0.75 -15.98
CA LYS A 342 9.40 -1.53 -17.00
C LYS A 342 10.23 -2.63 -16.35
N ASN A 343 9.81 -3.88 -16.52
CA ASN A 343 10.41 -5.02 -15.86
C ASN A 343 11.91 -5.18 -16.20
N GLY A 344 12.76 -5.15 -15.18
CA GLY A 344 14.21 -5.30 -15.31
C GLY A 344 14.98 -4.05 -15.76
N GLU A 345 14.33 -2.89 -15.97
CA GLU A 345 15.04 -1.65 -16.28
C GLU A 345 15.63 -1.04 -15.00
N LYS A 346 16.96 -1.12 -14.84
CA LYS A 346 17.70 -0.50 -13.73
C LYS A 346 17.89 1.00 -14.00
N LYS A 347 17.18 1.84 -13.25
CA LYS A 347 16.92 3.26 -13.57
C LYS A 347 17.09 4.19 -12.37
N TRP A 348 17.59 5.40 -12.63
CA TRP A 348 17.65 6.49 -11.65
C TRP A 348 16.34 7.28 -11.62
N TYR A 349 15.78 7.46 -10.43
CA TYR A 349 14.59 8.27 -10.16
C TYR A 349 14.99 9.48 -9.30
N GLY A 350 14.66 10.70 -9.77
CA GLY A 350 14.92 11.94 -9.00
C GLY A 350 13.86 12.17 -7.94
N LEU A 351 14.27 12.41 -6.69
CA LEU A 351 13.37 12.54 -5.55
C LEU A 351 12.50 13.81 -5.61
N LYS A 352 11.30 13.72 -5.01
CA LYS A 352 10.33 14.81 -4.87
C LYS A 352 10.06 15.18 -3.41
N ASP A 353 9.33 16.27 -3.22
CA ASP A 353 8.85 16.73 -1.92
C ASP A 353 7.76 15.82 -1.32
N ARG A 354 7.29 16.16 -0.11
CA ARG A 354 6.30 15.37 0.65
C ARG A 354 4.92 15.34 -0.02
N LYS A 355 4.57 16.39 -0.78
CA LYS A 355 3.35 16.57 -1.57
C LYS A 355 3.50 16.01 -3.01
N LEU A 356 4.66 15.44 -3.37
CA LEU A 356 4.98 14.79 -4.66
C LEU A 356 4.87 15.71 -5.90
N LYS A 357 4.95 17.02 -5.72
CA LYS A 357 4.86 18.04 -6.78
C LYS A 357 6.23 18.53 -7.23
N THR A 358 7.04 19.01 -6.29
CA THR A 358 8.31 19.71 -6.57
C THR A 358 9.50 18.77 -6.42
N ARG A 359 10.67 19.19 -6.89
CA ARG A 359 11.91 18.41 -6.87
C ARG A 359 12.71 18.70 -5.60
N VAL A 360 13.19 17.66 -4.91
CA VAL A 360 14.18 17.80 -3.83
C VAL A 360 15.56 17.32 -4.25
N LYS A 361 16.55 17.47 -3.37
CA LYS A 361 17.91 16.99 -3.60
C LYS A 361 17.95 15.46 -3.54
N GLY A 362 18.66 14.87 -4.50
CA GLY A 362 18.96 13.44 -4.52
C GLY A 362 18.20 12.65 -5.57
N GLN A 363 18.71 11.44 -5.79
CA GLN A 363 18.16 10.45 -6.71
C GLN A 363 18.47 9.04 -6.22
N ILE A 364 17.60 8.08 -6.53
CA ILE A 364 17.70 6.68 -6.10
C ILE A 364 17.69 5.73 -7.31
N LEU A 365 18.49 4.67 -7.23
CA LEU A 365 18.69 3.67 -8.27
C LEU A 365 17.88 2.42 -7.94
N LEU A 366 16.86 2.16 -8.77
CA LEU A 366 15.91 1.07 -8.58
C LEU A 366 15.92 0.15 -9.81
N GLU A 367 15.63 -1.13 -9.60
CA GLU A 367 15.17 -2.05 -10.64
C GLU A 367 13.87 -2.68 -10.13
N MET A 368 12.86 -2.79 -10.98
CA MET A 368 11.54 -3.30 -10.59
C MET A 368 11.08 -4.38 -11.56
N SER A 369 10.26 -5.32 -11.08
CA SER A 369 9.62 -6.33 -11.93
C SER A 369 8.23 -6.67 -11.38
N VAL A 370 7.20 -6.48 -12.21
CA VAL A 370 5.80 -6.79 -11.89
C VAL A 370 5.32 -7.94 -12.78
N VAL A 371 4.81 -9.00 -12.16
CA VAL A 371 4.18 -10.13 -12.84
C VAL A 371 2.75 -10.26 -12.31
N TYR A 372 1.74 -10.19 -13.17
CA TYR A 372 0.33 -10.22 -12.77
C TYR A 372 -0.50 -11.00 -13.80
N ASN A 373 -1.64 -11.51 -13.36
CA ASN A 373 -2.62 -12.14 -14.25
C ASN A 373 -3.53 -11.05 -14.83
N PRO A 374 -3.58 -10.84 -16.16
CA PRO A 374 -4.34 -9.74 -16.75
C PRO A 374 -5.86 -9.94 -16.64
N ILE A 375 -6.36 -11.18 -16.62
CA ILE A 375 -7.79 -11.46 -16.47
C ILE A 375 -8.24 -11.13 -15.05
N LYS A 376 -7.51 -11.59 -14.03
CA LYS A 376 -7.77 -11.21 -12.62
C LYS A 376 -7.75 -9.69 -12.45
N ALA A 377 -6.75 -9.00 -13.03
CA ALA A 377 -6.63 -7.55 -12.95
C ALA A 377 -7.80 -6.80 -13.60
N CYS A 378 -8.25 -7.24 -14.78
CA CYS A 378 -9.43 -6.68 -15.44
C CYS A 378 -10.70 -6.85 -14.59
N VAL A 379 -10.90 -8.02 -13.97
CA VAL A 379 -12.04 -8.25 -13.07
C VAL A 379 -11.95 -7.37 -11.82
N LYS A 380 -10.78 -7.36 -11.14
CA LYS A 380 -10.53 -6.59 -9.91
C LYS A 380 -10.74 -5.09 -10.06
N THR A 381 -10.60 -4.57 -11.29
CA THR A 381 -10.88 -3.16 -11.63
C THR A 381 -12.34 -2.75 -11.32
N PHE A 382 -13.29 -3.70 -11.33
CA PHE A 382 -14.72 -3.49 -11.01
C PHE A 382 -15.12 -3.91 -9.58
N ASN A 383 -14.15 -4.26 -8.73
CA ASN A 383 -14.33 -4.57 -7.31
C ASN A 383 -13.94 -3.36 -6.45
N PRO A 384 -14.38 -3.24 -5.19
CA PRO A 384 -13.91 -2.18 -4.28
C PRO A 384 -12.39 -2.15 -4.19
N LYS A 385 -11.82 -0.94 -4.23
CA LYS A 385 -10.38 -0.71 -4.03
C LYS A 385 -10.01 -0.98 -2.57
N GLU A 386 -8.83 -1.56 -2.33
CA GLU A 386 -8.33 -1.71 -0.95
C GLU A 386 -8.10 -0.33 -0.33
N ALA A 387 -8.72 -0.07 0.82
CA ALA A 387 -8.53 1.15 1.57
C ALA A 387 -7.13 1.16 2.21
N LYS A 388 -6.38 2.25 2.01
CA LYS A 388 -5.13 2.50 2.77
C LYS A 388 -5.54 2.93 4.18
N PHE A 389 -5.22 2.15 5.21
CA PHE A 389 -5.58 2.49 6.59
C PHE A 389 -4.86 3.75 7.08
N MET A 390 -3.59 3.91 6.69
CA MET A 390 -2.79 5.10 6.98
C MET A 390 -3.09 6.23 5.99
N GLN A 391 -4.14 6.99 6.27
CA GLN A 391 -4.46 8.27 5.63
C GLN A 391 -4.52 9.37 6.69
N LEU A 392 -4.06 10.57 6.34
CA LEU A 392 -4.18 11.75 7.20
C LEU A 392 -5.44 12.51 6.79
N ASP A 393 -6.35 12.73 7.73
CA ASP A 393 -7.58 13.49 7.46
C ASP A 393 -7.26 14.88 6.91
N PRO A 394 -7.80 15.26 5.73
CA PRO A 394 -7.49 16.53 5.10
C PRO A 394 -8.18 17.68 5.87
N LYS A 395 -7.41 18.36 6.74
CA LYS A 395 -7.80 19.64 7.34
C LYS A 395 -8.25 20.63 6.24
N PHE A 396 -9.20 21.51 6.57
CA PHE A 396 -9.59 22.59 5.69
C PHE A 396 -8.38 23.51 5.39
N LYS A 397 -8.07 23.72 4.11
CA LYS A 397 -7.07 24.67 3.61
C LYS A 397 -7.70 25.52 2.50
N ARG A 398 -7.83 26.84 2.73
CA ARG A 398 -8.49 27.79 1.80
C ARG A 398 -7.99 27.69 0.35
N VAL A 399 -6.68 27.49 0.15
CA VAL A 399 -6.06 27.30 -1.17
C VAL A 399 -6.56 26.02 -1.86
N VAL A 400 -6.64 24.90 -1.12
CA VAL A 400 -7.17 23.63 -1.65
C VAL A 400 -8.65 23.75 -2.00
N PHE A 401 -9.44 24.42 -1.16
CA PHE A 401 -10.84 24.72 -1.46
C PHE A 401 -11.00 25.55 -2.74
N MET A 402 -10.24 26.64 -2.92
CA MET A 402 -10.31 27.47 -4.13
C MET A 402 -9.82 26.74 -5.40
N ARG A 403 -8.79 25.88 -5.27
CA ARG A 403 -8.32 25.03 -6.37
C ARG A 403 -9.40 24.01 -6.78
N ASN A 404 -10.01 23.33 -5.82
CA ASN A 404 -11.11 22.38 -6.09
C ASN A 404 -12.34 23.10 -6.69
N LEU A 405 -12.69 24.29 -6.19
CA LEU A 405 -13.76 25.12 -6.76
C LEU A 405 -13.48 25.50 -8.22
N THR A 406 -12.23 25.78 -8.56
CA THR A 406 -11.81 26.09 -9.94
C THR A 406 -11.86 24.84 -10.84
N ARG A 407 -11.42 23.68 -10.34
CA ARG A 407 -11.54 22.39 -11.05
C ARG A 407 -13.02 22.05 -11.34
N VAL A 408 -13.91 22.18 -10.37
CA VAL A 408 -15.37 21.98 -10.56
C VAL A 408 -15.97 23.04 -11.48
N LYS A 409 -15.58 24.32 -11.36
CA LYS A 409 -16.04 25.40 -12.24
C LYS A 409 -15.77 25.07 -13.71
N ASN A 410 -14.60 24.52 -14.04
CA ASN A 410 -14.26 24.16 -15.42
C ASN A 410 -15.21 23.07 -15.99
N ILE A 411 -15.57 22.08 -15.17
CA ILE A 411 -16.57 21.04 -15.53
C ILE A 411 -17.97 21.67 -15.70
N VAL A 412 -18.38 22.55 -14.78
CA VAL A 412 -19.69 23.23 -14.83
C VAL A 412 -19.80 24.17 -16.03
N VAL A 413 -18.75 24.91 -16.38
CA VAL A 413 -18.71 25.79 -17.56
C VAL A 413 -18.91 24.98 -18.84
N PHE A 414 -18.26 23.82 -18.98
CA PHE A 414 -18.48 22.92 -20.13
C PHE A 414 -19.95 22.49 -20.26
N VAL A 415 -20.61 22.13 -19.15
CA VAL A 415 -22.04 21.76 -19.14
C VAL A 415 -22.93 22.96 -19.49
N ILE A 416 -22.62 24.14 -18.96
CA ILE A 416 -23.33 25.39 -19.27
C ILE A 416 -23.20 25.75 -20.75
N ASP A 417 -21.99 25.64 -21.33
CA ASP A 417 -21.74 25.99 -22.73
C ASP A 417 -22.34 24.96 -23.71
N MET A 418 -22.41 23.68 -23.33
CA MET A 418 -23.23 22.69 -24.03
C MET A 418 -24.73 23.03 -23.96
N GLY A 419 -25.21 23.49 -22.81
CA GLY A 419 -26.59 23.97 -22.63
C GLY A 419 -26.91 25.19 -23.51
N LYS A 420 -26.00 26.18 -23.55
CA LYS A 420 -26.08 27.32 -24.48
C LYS A 420 -26.10 26.85 -25.93
N PHE A 421 -25.20 25.94 -26.33
CA PHE A 421 -25.16 25.44 -27.70
C PHE A 421 -26.51 24.82 -28.14
N LEU A 422 -27.14 24.02 -27.29
CA LEU A 422 -28.48 23.46 -27.54
C LEU A 422 -29.55 24.56 -27.59
N ASN A 423 -29.56 25.49 -26.64
CA ASN A 423 -30.49 26.62 -26.60
C ASN A 423 -30.39 27.49 -27.86
N ASN A 424 -29.19 27.82 -28.31
CA ASN A 424 -28.95 28.65 -29.48
C ASN A 424 -29.32 27.90 -30.79
N CYS A 425 -29.30 26.56 -30.77
CA CYS A 425 -29.90 25.75 -31.84
C CYS A 425 -31.43 25.84 -31.83
N PHE A 426 -32.08 25.77 -30.66
CA PHE A 426 -33.54 25.91 -30.51
C PHE A 426 -34.05 27.33 -30.82
N LEU A 427 -33.26 28.37 -30.54
CA LEU A 427 -33.56 29.77 -30.88
C LEU A 427 -33.24 30.14 -32.33
N TRP A 428 -32.74 29.20 -33.15
CA TRP A 428 -32.42 29.40 -34.57
C TRP A 428 -31.39 30.52 -34.87
N GLU A 429 -30.57 30.93 -33.90
CA GLU A 429 -29.53 31.99 -34.07
C GLU A 429 -28.59 31.73 -35.25
N SER A 430 -28.34 30.47 -35.57
CA SER A 430 -27.56 30.05 -36.73
C SER A 430 -28.33 29.00 -37.51
N VAL A 431 -29.14 29.46 -38.46
CA VAL A 431 -29.98 28.63 -39.36
C VAL A 431 -29.29 27.33 -39.83
N PRO A 432 -28.06 27.31 -40.38
CA PRO A 432 -27.44 26.06 -40.83
C PRO A 432 -27.09 25.09 -39.68
N ARG A 433 -26.72 25.59 -38.50
CA ARG A 433 -26.44 24.74 -37.32
C ARG A 433 -27.74 24.18 -36.74
N SER A 434 -28.76 25.03 -36.63
CA SER A 434 -30.08 24.67 -36.11
C SER A 434 -30.80 23.67 -37.01
N LEU A 435 -30.74 23.85 -38.34
CA LEU A 435 -31.28 22.90 -39.31
C LEU A 435 -30.55 21.56 -39.27
N LEU A 436 -29.22 21.56 -39.14
CA LEU A 436 -28.43 20.33 -38.98
C LEU A 436 -28.74 19.61 -37.65
N ALA A 437 -28.89 20.35 -36.55
CA ALA A 437 -29.25 19.82 -35.24
C ALA A 437 -30.69 19.29 -35.18
N PHE A 438 -31.63 19.95 -35.88
CA PHE A 438 -33.00 19.47 -36.03
C PHE A 438 -33.06 18.21 -36.91
N ALA A 439 -32.34 18.19 -38.03
CA ALA A 439 -32.26 17.01 -38.89
C ALA A 439 -31.63 15.81 -38.17
N SER A 440 -30.55 16.02 -37.41
CA SER A 440 -29.95 14.95 -36.60
C SER A 440 -30.87 14.51 -35.46
N PHE A 441 -31.56 15.43 -34.78
CA PHE A 441 -32.59 15.08 -33.78
C PHE A 441 -33.71 14.22 -34.36
N MET A 442 -34.25 14.57 -35.54
CA MET A 442 -35.30 13.79 -36.21
C MET A 442 -34.81 12.39 -36.61
N VAL A 443 -33.58 12.27 -37.14
CA VAL A 443 -32.98 10.97 -37.48
C VAL A 443 -32.70 10.14 -36.22
N ILE A 444 -32.13 10.75 -35.17
CA ILE A 444 -31.85 10.08 -33.90
C ILE A 444 -33.16 9.60 -33.26
N THR A 445 -34.17 10.47 -33.09
CA THR A 445 -35.44 10.06 -32.46
C THR A 445 -36.20 8.99 -33.25
N TYR A 446 -36.05 8.93 -34.58
CA TYR A 446 -36.58 7.85 -35.40
C TYR A 446 -35.79 6.52 -35.29
N THR A 447 -34.51 6.56 -34.90
CA THR A 447 -33.59 5.39 -34.90
C THR A 447 -33.00 5.04 -33.52
N ALA A 448 -33.49 5.68 -32.44
CA ALA A 448 -32.91 5.60 -31.10
C ALA A 448 -33.27 4.29 -30.38
N GLU A 449 -32.50 3.23 -30.64
CA GLU A 449 -32.49 2.02 -29.82
C GLU A 449 -31.46 2.09 -28.69
N LEU A 450 -31.69 1.34 -27.61
CA LEU A 450 -30.91 1.46 -26.36
C LEU A 450 -29.42 1.11 -26.51
N TYR A 451 -29.07 0.24 -27.46
CA TYR A 451 -27.67 -0.08 -27.77
C TYR A 451 -26.89 1.10 -28.37
N MET A 452 -27.58 2.12 -28.90
CA MET A 452 -26.95 3.34 -29.42
C MET A 452 -26.27 4.17 -28.32
N ILE A 453 -26.69 4.04 -27.05
CA ILE A 453 -26.12 4.84 -25.95
C ILE A 453 -24.64 4.47 -25.69
N PRO A 454 -24.27 3.18 -25.48
CA PRO A 454 -22.87 2.75 -25.50
C PRO A 454 -22.13 3.09 -26.81
N LEU A 455 -22.80 3.01 -27.95
CA LEU A 455 -22.20 3.32 -29.26
C LEU A 455 -21.79 4.80 -29.37
N VAL A 456 -22.62 5.74 -28.89
CA VAL A 456 -22.27 7.16 -28.83
C VAL A 456 -21.08 7.41 -27.90
N LEU A 457 -20.97 6.68 -26.77
CA LEU A 457 -19.78 6.76 -25.91
C LEU A 457 -18.52 6.21 -26.62
N LEU A 458 -18.64 5.14 -27.40
CA LEU A 458 -17.56 4.62 -28.23
C LEU A 458 -17.13 5.62 -29.33
N LEU A 459 -18.04 6.43 -29.87
CA LEU A 459 -17.67 7.52 -30.79
C LEU A 459 -16.82 8.62 -30.13
N VAL A 460 -16.99 8.87 -28.82
CA VAL A 460 -16.11 9.79 -28.06
C VAL A 460 -14.70 9.21 -27.94
N PHE A 461 -14.58 7.92 -27.58
CA PHE A 461 -13.29 7.22 -27.59
C PHE A 461 -12.64 7.23 -29.00
N PHE A 462 -13.41 6.96 -30.05
CA PHE A 462 -12.90 6.95 -31.43
C PHE A 462 -12.43 8.33 -31.89
N LYS A 463 -13.19 9.41 -31.60
CA LYS A 463 -12.76 10.79 -31.83
C LYS A 463 -11.43 11.07 -31.16
N ASN A 464 -11.29 10.72 -29.87
CA ASN A 464 -10.08 11.01 -29.12
C ASN A 464 -8.89 10.14 -29.57
N LEU A 465 -9.13 8.90 -29.99
CA LEU A 465 -8.11 8.02 -30.60
C LEU A 465 -7.64 8.57 -31.96
N LEU A 466 -8.54 9.12 -32.79
CA LEU A 466 -8.16 9.83 -34.01
C LEU A 466 -7.36 11.10 -33.69
N VAL A 467 -7.77 11.90 -32.71
CA VAL A 467 -7.01 13.07 -32.27
C VAL A 467 -5.60 12.68 -31.80
N LEU A 468 -5.46 11.62 -31.00
CA LEU A 468 -4.14 11.12 -30.56
C LEU A 468 -3.29 10.62 -31.73
N THR A 469 -3.90 9.98 -32.73
CA THR A 469 -3.20 9.45 -33.91
C THR A 469 -2.75 10.58 -34.85
N VAL A 470 -3.58 11.60 -35.07
CA VAL A 470 -3.27 12.76 -35.94
C VAL A 470 -2.35 13.75 -35.23
N ALA A 471 -2.60 14.08 -33.96
CA ALA A 471 -1.70 14.90 -33.16
C ALA A 471 -0.36 14.20 -32.90
N GLY A 472 -0.32 12.86 -32.84
CA GLY A 472 0.91 12.08 -32.80
C GLY A 472 1.83 12.29 -34.02
N ILE A 473 1.30 12.78 -35.13
CA ILE A 473 2.04 13.12 -36.36
C ILE A 473 2.53 14.59 -36.35
N GLN A 474 1.97 15.47 -35.49
CA GLN A 474 2.24 16.92 -35.48
C GLN A 474 2.70 17.51 -34.13
N GLY A 475 2.64 16.74 -33.04
CA GLY A 475 2.53 17.27 -31.67
C GLY A 475 3.62 16.85 -30.68
N ALA A 476 4.85 16.61 -31.11
CA ALA A 476 5.98 16.32 -30.22
C ALA A 476 6.50 17.57 -29.46
N GLY A 477 5.61 18.29 -28.76
CA GLY A 477 6.00 19.45 -27.96
C GLY A 477 4.88 20.45 -27.65
N LYS A 478 4.02 20.11 -26.68
CA LYS A 478 3.35 21.06 -25.75
C LYS A 478 2.64 20.28 -24.64
N GLU A 479 3.38 19.97 -23.58
CA GLU A 479 2.77 19.82 -22.25
C GLU A 479 2.70 21.25 -21.68
N GLU A 480 1.52 21.70 -21.25
CA GLU A 480 1.33 23.05 -20.72
C GLU A 480 1.91 23.15 -19.31
N GLU A 481 2.95 23.97 -19.14
CA GLU A 481 3.60 24.23 -17.84
C GLU A 481 2.90 25.35 -17.07
N ASP A 482 1.58 25.23 -16.89
CA ASP A 482 0.77 26.10 -16.01
C ASP A 482 1.00 25.71 -14.53
N PHE A 483 2.25 25.81 -14.10
CA PHE A 483 2.65 25.67 -12.71
C PHE A 483 2.49 27.03 -12.02
N TYR A 484 1.34 27.23 -11.39
CA TYR A 484 1.13 28.33 -10.45
C TYR A 484 1.94 28.07 -9.19
N ASP A 485 3.12 28.68 -9.09
CA ASP A 485 3.81 28.96 -7.83
C ASP A 485 2.96 29.98 -7.03
N GLU A 486 1.95 29.48 -6.32
CA GLU A 486 1.51 30.12 -5.08
C GLU A 486 2.49 29.65 -3.98
N GLU A 487 3.32 30.57 -3.47
CA GLU A 487 4.25 30.29 -2.38
C GLU A 487 3.45 29.82 -1.16
N GLU A 488 3.63 28.55 -0.76
CA GLU A 488 3.01 28.01 0.45
C GLU A 488 3.76 28.53 1.68
N ASP A 489 3.41 29.73 2.14
CA ASP A 489 3.63 30.17 3.53
C ASP A 489 2.85 29.25 4.48
N ASP A 490 3.40 28.05 4.72
CA ASP A 490 3.02 27.16 5.81
C ASP A 490 3.53 27.79 7.15
N GLU A 491 2.96 28.93 7.56
CA GLU A 491 3.06 29.43 8.94
C GLU A 491 2.30 28.45 9.86
N ASP A 492 3.05 27.56 10.53
CA ASP A 492 2.56 26.71 11.61
C ASP A 492 2.20 27.57 12.84
N ASP A 493 0.98 28.15 12.84
CA ASP A 493 0.44 28.97 13.93
C ASP A 493 -0.01 28.13 15.15
N ASP A 494 0.92 27.31 15.67
CA ASP A 494 0.81 26.56 16.94
C ASP A 494 0.96 27.54 18.12
N LYS A 495 0.03 28.50 18.23
CA LYS A 495 0.06 29.57 19.24
C LYS A 495 -1.06 29.46 20.26
N ASP A 496 -0.97 28.40 21.04
CA ASP A 496 -1.83 28.15 22.20
C ASP A 496 -1.73 29.33 23.21
N SER A 497 -2.78 30.15 23.25
CA SER A 497 -2.91 31.25 24.20
C SER A 497 -4.28 31.22 24.85
N LYS A 498 -4.30 31.05 26.18
CA LYS A 498 -5.52 30.79 26.95
C LYS A 498 -6.31 32.08 27.14
N THR A 499 -7.57 32.05 26.70
CA THR A 499 -8.64 32.81 27.35
C THR A 499 -9.84 31.88 27.53
N GLU A 500 -10.24 31.64 28.78
CA GLU A 500 -11.45 30.86 29.04
C GLU A 500 -12.69 31.74 28.86
N GLU A 501 -13.47 31.49 27.81
CA GLU A 501 -14.92 31.64 27.91
C GLU A 501 -15.68 30.80 26.87
N LYS A 502 -16.77 30.14 27.32
CA LYS A 502 -17.83 29.51 26.51
C LYS A 502 -17.37 28.41 25.53
N LYS A 503 -17.21 27.18 26.07
CA LYS A 503 -16.99 25.92 25.30
C LYS A 503 -17.87 25.80 24.05
N SER A 504 -19.15 26.18 24.14
CA SER A 504 -20.10 26.17 23.01
C SER A 504 -19.68 27.02 21.79
N LEU A 505 -18.88 28.08 21.96
CA LEU A 505 -18.33 28.82 20.82
C LEU A 505 -17.19 28.07 20.14
N LYS A 506 -16.34 27.36 20.90
CA LYS A 506 -15.31 26.47 20.34
C LYS A 506 -15.94 25.27 19.63
N GLU A 507 -16.95 24.65 20.22
CA GLU A 507 -17.73 23.57 19.61
C GLU A 507 -18.40 24.01 18.30
N ARG A 508 -19.02 25.20 18.27
CA ARG A 508 -19.61 25.77 17.03
C ARG A 508 -18.54 26.09 15.98
N LEU A 509 -17.39 26.63 16.38
CA LEU A 509 -16.29 26.93 15.45
C LEU A 509 -15.71 25.63 14.86
N GLN A 510 -15.52 24.61 15.69
CA GLN A 510 -15.06 23.29 15.26
C GLN A 510 -16.08 22.63 14.31
N ALA A 511 -17.38 22.63 14.64
CA ALA A 511 -18.42 22.11 13.75
C ALA A 511 -18.48 22.85 12.40
N VAL A 512 -18.19 24.16 12.38
CA VAL A 512 -18.05 24.93 11.12
C VAL A 512 -16.78 24.53 10.36
N GLN A 513 -15.65 24.30 11.03
CA GLN A 513 -14.41 23.82 10.39
C GLN A 513 -14.54 22.40 9.83
N GLU A 514 -15.23 21.51 10.56
CA GLU A 514 -15.56 20.16 10.10
C GLU A 514 -16.50 20.22 8.89
N ALA A 515 -17.56 21.03 8.94
CA ALA A 515 -18.47 21.21 7.81
C ALA A 515 -17.77 21.80 6.57
N THR A 516 -16.88 22.80 6.71
CA THR A 516 -16.13 23.33 5.56
C THR A 516 -15.09 22.35 5.03
N ALA A 517 -14.48 21.52 5.89
CA ALA A 517 -13.64 20.40 5.46
C ALA A 517 -14.46 19.36 4.68
N THR A 518 -15.66 18.97 5.14
CA THR A 518 -16.56 18.08 4.40
C THR A 518 -16.91 18.64 3.02
N VAL A 519 -17.27 19.93 2.93
CA VAL A 519 -17.57 20.58 1.64
C VAL A 519 -16.33 20.65 0.74
N GLN A 520 -15.14 20.95 1.28
CA GLN A 520 -13.87 20.92 0.54
C GLN A 520 -13.59 19.54 -0.05
N ASN A 521 -13.85 18.48 0.71
CA ASN A 521 -13.60 17.09 0.33
C ASN A 521 -14.58 16.64 -0.75
N VAL A 522 -15.89 16.87 -0.58
CA VAL A 522 -16.93 16.58 -1.60
C VAL A 522 -16.65 17.35 -2.90
N LEU A 523 -16.22 18.62 -2.81
CA LEU A 523 -15.83 19.42 -3.97
C LEU A 523 -14.58 18.85 -4.68
N GLY A 524 -13.65 18.29 -3.91
CA GLY A 524 -12.49 17.55 -4.42
C GLY A 524 -12.87 16.23 -5.10
N GLU A 525 -13.76 15.45 -4.49
CA GLU A 525 -14.28 14.20 -5.08
C GLU A 525 -15.02 14.45 -6.39
N VAL A 526 -15.87 15.49 -6.46
CA VAL A 526 -16.57 15.87 -7.70
C VAL A 526 -15.59 16.33 -8.78
N ALA A 527 -14.57 17.13 -8.42
CA ALA A 527 -13.51 17.52 -9.34
C ALA A 527 -12.75 16.30 -9.88
N SER A 528 -12.23 15.45 -8.99
CA SER A 528 -11.47 14.27 -9.36
C SER A 528 -12.32 13.24 -10.12
N LEU A 529 -13.61 13.10 -9.84
CA LEU A 529 -14.53 12.25 -10.61
C LEU A 529 -14.65 12.72 -12.06
N GLY A 530 -14.92 14.01 -12.28
CA GLY A 530 -15.01 14.58 -13.63
C GLY A 530 -13.68 14.51 -14.40
N GLU A 531 -12.56 14.76 -13.72
CA GLU A 531 -11.22 14.61 -14.30
C GLU A 531 -10.90 13.16 -14.65
N ARG A 532 -11.23 12.18 -13.79
CA ARG A 532 -11.01 10.75 -14.05
C ARG A 532 -11.86 10.26 -15.23
N ILE A 533 -13.10 10.71 -15.36
CA ILE A 533 -13.94 10.43 -16.54
C ILE A 533 -13.28 11.00 -17.81
N ASN A 534 -12.87 12.26 -17.79
CA ASN A 534 -12.16 12.89 -18.93
C ASN A 534 -10.83 12.17 -19.26
N ASN A 535 -10.04 11.82 -18.25
CA ASN A 535 -8.79 11.07 -18.39
C ASN A 535 -8.99 9.65 -18.94
N THR A 536 -10.17 9.04 -18.71
CA THR A 536 -10.58 7.77 -19.34
C THR A 536 -10.74 7.96 -20.85
N PHE A 537 -11.53 8.94 -21.29
CA PHE A 537 -11.75 9.22 -22.71
C PHE A 537 -10.50 9.72 -23.44
N ASN A 538 -9.56 10.36 -22.73
CA ASN A 538 -8.31 10.89 -23.28
C ASN A 538 -7.12 9.90 -23.20
N PHE A 539 -7.38 8.60 -22.97
CA PHE A 539 -6.36 7.55 -22.91
C PHE A 539 -5.19 7.81 -21.92
N SER A 540 -5.43 8.52 -20.80
CA SER A 540 -4.38 8.81 -19.80
C SER A 540 -3.83 7.54 -19.13
N VAL A 541 -4.60 6.45 -19.11
CA VAL A 541 -4.14 5.08 -18.80
C VAL A 541 -4.70 4.16 -19.89
N PRO A 542 -3.94 3.87 -20.96
CA PRO A 542 -4.46 3.17 -22.14
C PRO A 542 -5.12 1.82 -21.84
N GLN A 543 -4.63 1.08 -20.85
CA GLN A 543 -5.18 -0.21 -20.43
C GLN A 543 -6.63 -0.07 -19.92
N LEU A 544 -6.92 0.97 -19.14
CA LEU A 544 -8.27 1.24 -18.63
C LEU A 544 -9.19 1.73 -19.75
N SER A 545 -8.72 2.61 -20.63
CA SER A 545 -9.50 3.08 -21.78
C SER A 545 -9.86 1.95 -22.74
N TRP A 546 -8.94 1.02 -23.01
CA TRP A 546 -9.23 -0.19 -23.80
C TRP A 546 -10.20 -1.14 -23.08
N LEU A 547 -10.09 -1.30 -21.76
CA LEU A 547 -11.05 -2.09 -20.98
C LEU A 547 -12.46 -1.47 -21.02
N ALA A 548 -12.58 -0.14 -20.94
CA ALA A 548 -13.85 0.57 -21.11
C ALA A 548 -14.43 0.36 -22.52
N ILE A 549 -13.61 0.44 -23.57
CA ILE A 549 -14.03 0.16 -24.95
C ILE A 549 -14.55 -1.28 -25.10
N ILE A 550 -13.85 -2.27 -24.55
CA ILE A 550 -14.27 -3.69 -24.58
C ILE A 550 -15.60 -3.89 -23.84
N VAL A 551 -15.76 -3.30 -22.66
CA VAL A 551 -17.01 -3.39 -21.89
C VAL A 551 -18.15 -2.68 -22.61
N LEU A 552 -17.94 -1.48 -23.16
CA LEU A 552 -18.95 -0.77 -23.94
C LEU A 552 -19.38 -1.56 -25.18
N LEU A 553 -18.44 -2.16 -25.93
CA LEU A 553 -18.75 -3.03 -27.07
C LEU A 553 -19.58 -4.25 -26.64
N LEU A 554 -19.22 -4.90 -25.55
CA LEU A 554 -19.97 -6.03 -24.99
C LEU A 554 -21.39 -5.61 -24.56
N VAL A 555 -21.56 -4.44 -23.95
CA VAL A 555 -22.87 -3.89 -23.59
C VAL A 555 -23.69 -3.51 -24.83
N THR A 556 -23.07 -2.96 -25.88
CA THR A 556 -23.75 -2.73 -27.19
C THR A 556 -24.30 -4.03 -27.74
N VAL A 557 -23.49 -5.10 -27.77
CA VAL A 557 -23.90 -6.42 -28.29
C VAL A 557 -25.02 -7.04 -27.45
N ILE A 558 -24.94 -6.94 -26.11
CA ILE A 558 -26.01 -7.43 -25.23
C ILE A 558 -27.30 -6.63 -25.45
N LEU A 559 -27.27 -5.30 -25.50
CA LEU A 559 -28.46 -4.47 -25.70
C LEU A 559 -29.07 -4.59 -27.10
N TYR A 560 -28.29 -5.04 -28.09
CA TYR A 560 -28.78 -5.33 -29.45
C TYR A 560 -29.55 -6.66 -29.51
N TYR A 561 -29.04 -7.73 -28.91
CA TYR A 561 -29.68 -9.05 -28.95
C TYR A 561 -30.66 -9.35 -27.81
N VAL A 562 -30.53 -8.67 -26.65
CA VAL A 562 -31.29 -8.96 -25.43
C VAL A 562 -32.15 -7.77 -25.03
N PRO A 563 -33.49 -7.85 -25.17
CA PRO A 563 -34.40 -6.79 -24.73
C PRO A 563 -34.17 -6.43 -23.26
N ILE A 564 -34.05 -5.12 -22.97
CA ILE A 564 -33.63 -4.57 -21.67
C ILE A 564 -34.39 -5.15 -20.46
N ARG A 565 -35.66 -5.55 -20.62
CA ARG A 565 -36.45 -6.22 -19.58
C ARG A 565 -35.77 -7.46 -18.98
N TYR A 566 -35.07 -8.25 -19.79
CA TYR A 566 -34.33 -9.43 -19.32
C TYR A 566 -33.01 -9.05 -18.65
N VAL A 567 -32.34 -8.00 -19.14
CA VAL A 567 -31.12 -7.46 -18.52
C VAL A 567 -31.43 -6.90 -17.13
N LEU A 568 -32.51 -6.12 -16.99
CA LEU A 568 -33.00 -5.60 -15.71
C LEU A 568 -33.46 -6.70 -14.76
N MET A 569 -34.14 -7.74 -15.27
CA MET A 569 -34.55 -8.90 -14.46
C MET A 569 -33.34 -9.67 -13.92
N ALA A 570 -32.36 -9.97 -14.78
CA ALA A 570 -31.11 -10.64 -14.37
C ALA A 570 -30.28 -9.79 -13.40
N TRP A 571 -30.18 -8.48 -13.64
CA TRP A 571 -29.52 -7.54 -12.73
C TRP A 571 -30.23 -7.47 -11.37
N GLY A 572 -31.56 -7.39 -11.36
CA GLY A 572 -32.37 -7.37 -10.14
C GLY A 572 -32.21 -8.65 -9.33
N VAL A 573 -32.40 -9.82 -9.95
CA VAL A 573 -32.16 -11.13 -9.33
C VAL A 573 -30.73 -11.21 -8.77
N ASN A 574 -29.72 -10.75 -9.52
CA ASN A 574 -28.35 -10.72 -9.02
C ASN A 574 -28.19 -9.79 -7.80
N LYS A 575 -28.69 -8.55 -7.85
CA LYS A 575 -28.53 -7.55 -6.77
C LYS A 575 -29.26 -7.97 -5.48
N PHE A 576 -30.49 -8.47 -5.57
CA PHE A 576 -31.25 -8.96 -4.42
C PHE A 576 -30.67 -10.25 -3.82
N THR A 577 -30.08 -11.14 -4.64
CA THR A 577 -29.45 -12.38 -4.13
C THR A 577 -27.96 -12.24 -3.78
N LYS A 578 -27.27 -11.13 -4.11
CA LYS A 578 -25.82 -10.94 -3.90
C LYS A 578 -25.43 -11.18 -2.43
N LYS A 579 -26.16 -10.58 -1.49
CA LYS A 579 -25.92 -10.72 -0.04
C LYS A 579 -26.40 -12.06 0.55
N LEU A 580 -27.41 -12.69 -0.06
CA LEU A 580 -27.89 -14.02 0.37
C LEU A 580 -26.92 -15.14 -0.03
N ARG A 581 -26.27 -15.01 -1.20
CA ARG A 581 -25.26 -15.97 -1.68
C ARG A 581 -23.87 -15.75 -1.09
N SER A 582 -23.59 -14.57 -0.54
CA SER A 582 -22.28 -14.21 0.04
C SER A 582 -22.46 -13.10 1.09
N PRO A 583 -22.58 -13.44 2.39
CA PRO A 583 -22.88 -12.47 3.45
C PRO A 583 -21.87 -11.33 3.57
N ASP A 584 -20.59 -11.63 3.37
CA ASP A 584 -19.44 -10.73 3.60
C ASP A 584 -19.16 -9.80 2.40
N VAL A 585 -19.95 -9.86 1.33
CA VAL A 585 -19.73 -9.03 0.14
C VAL A 585 -20.11 -7.59 0.41
N ILE A 586 -19.08 -6.75 0.55
CA ILE A 586 -19.16 -5.30 0.66
C ILE A 586 -20.00 -4.75 -0.52
N PRO A 587 -21.05 -3.95 -0.27
CA PRO A 587 -21.88 -3.38 -1.33
C PRO A 587 -21.10 -2.32 -2.11
N ASN A 588 -20.81 -2.61 -3.37
CA ASN A 588 -20.01 -1.76 -4.25
C ASN A 588 -20.83 -1.21 -5.45
N ASN A 589 -20.21 -0.29 -6.19
CA ASN A 589 -20.69 0.26 -7.45
C ASN A 589 -19.61 0.06 -8.51
N GLU A 590 -19.82 -0.94 -9.36
CA GLU A 590 -18.83 -1.45 -10.31
C GLU A 590 -18.30 -0.37 -11.29
N VAL A 591 -19.09 0.67 -11.59
CA VAL A 591 -18.68 1.81 -12.45
C VAL A 591 -17.80 2.80 -11.70
N MET A 592 -18.14 3.13 -10.45
CA MET A 592 -17.33 4.02 -9.61
C MET A 592 -16.00 3.35 -9.23
N ASP A 593 -16.03 2.04 -8.97
CA ASP A 593 -14.85 1.21 -8.77
C ASP A 593 -13.89 1.32 -9.96
N PHE A 594 -14.39 1.15 -11.20
CA PHE A 594 -13.59 1.31 -12.41
C PHE A 594 -13.01 2.73 -12.53
N ILE A 595 -13.83 3.78 -12.37
CA ILE A 595 -13.37 5.16 -12.53
C ILE A 595 -12.30 5.53 -11.47
N SER A 596 -12.40 4.98 -10.25
CA SER A 596 -11.42 5.21 -9.16
C SER A 596 -10.03 4.60 -9.38
N ARG A 597 -9.83 3.80 -10.44
CA ARG A 597 -8.51 3.32 -10.91
C ARG A 597 -7.83 4.28 -11.87
N VAL A 598 -8.60 5.12 -12.56
CA VAL A 598 -8.03 6.16 -13.42
C VAL A 598 -7.49 7.27 -12.52
N PRO A 599 -6.30 7.82 -12.75
CA PRO A 599 -5.78 8.93 -11.96
C PRO A 599 -6.46 10.25 -12.34
N ASP A 600 -6.71 11.09 -11.34
CA ASP A 600 -7.07 12.50 -11.55
C ASP A 600 -5.85 13.33 -11.99
N ASN A 601 -6.01 14.65 -12.19
CA ASN A 601 -4.92 15.48 -12.68
C ASN A 601 -3.85 15.77 -11.62
N GLU A 602 -4.18 15.78 -10.32
CA GLU A 602 -3.20 15.94 -9.26
C GLU A 602 -2.37 14.65 -9.09
N GLU A 603 -3.02 13.49 -9.09
CA GLU A 603 -2.38 12.17 -9.13
C GLU A 603 -1.45 12.03 -10.35
N LYS A 604 -1.86 12.49 -11.54
CA LYS A 604 -1.00 12.52 -12.74
C LYS A 604 0.28 13.35 -12.55
N VAL A 605 0.22 14.48 -11.85
CA VAL A 605 1.41 15.29 -11.51
C VAL A 605 2.28 14.56 -10.48
N MET A 606 1.68 13.96 -9.44
CA MET A 606 2.40 13.15 -8.45
C MET A 606 3.17 11.99 -9.11
N TYR A 607 2.55 11.35 -10.12
CA TYR A 607 3.14 10.23 -10.87
C TYR A 607 3.93 10.67 -12.13
N ARG A 608 4.23 11.96 -12.33
CA ARG A 608 5.14 12.45 -13.38
C ARG A 608 6.59 12.16 -12.96
N GLU A 609 7.32 11.41 -13.79
CA GLU A 609 8.73 11.10 -13.53
C GLU A 609 9.61 12.33 -13.69
N MET A 610 10.36 12.71 -12.65
CA MET A 610 11.37 13.76 -12.76
C MET A 610 12.64 13.19 -13.40
N ARG A 611 13.11 13.80 -14.49
CA ARG A 611 14.37 13.40 -15.15
C ARG A 611 15.51 13.41 -14.11
N PRO A 612 16.33 12.35 -13.99
CA PRO A 612 17.44 12.33 -13.04
C PRO A 612 18.40 13.49 -13.27
N VAL A 613 19.12 13.91 -12.24
CA VAL A 613 20.13 14.96 -12.40
C VAL A 613 21.23 14.38 -13.30
N PRO A 614 21.68 15.08 -14.36
CA PRO A 614 22.86 14.66 -15.08
C PRO A 614 24.01 14.50 -14.07
N SER A 615 24.74 13.39 -14.13
CA SER A 615 25.92 13.25 -13.28
C SER A 615 26.88 14.41 -13.55
N ALA A 616 27.70 14.79 -12.57
CA ALA A 616 28.68 15.87 -12.75
C ALA A 616 29.59 15.64 -13.96
N ALA A 617 29.80 14.38 -14.37
CA ALA A 617 30.46 14.01 -15.61
C ALA A 617 29.66 14.40 -16.87
N LEU A 618 28.36 14.09 -16.95
CA LEU A 618 27.50 14.47 -18.07
C LEU A 618 27.34 15.99 -18.22
N ASP A 619 27.23 16.73 -17.10
CA ASP A 619 27.19 18.19 -17.17
C ASP A 619 28.56 18.83 -17.42
N ALA A 620 29.67 18.20 -17.00
CA ALA A 620 31.01 18.59 -17.45
C ALA A 620 31.21 18.32 -18.96
N GLU A 621 30.67 17.22 -19.49
CA GLU A 621 30.72 16.91 -20.92
C GLU A 621 29.85 17.86 -21.75
N ARG A 622 28.65 18.20 -21.25
CA ARG A 622 27.81 19.26 -21.84
C ARG A 622 28.47 20.63 -21.79
N LYS A 623 29.14 20.98 -20.69
CA LYS A 623 29.92 22.22 -20.56
C LYS A 623 31.18 22.23 -21.44
N LYS A 624 31.78 21.06 -21.75
CA LYS A 624 32.80 20.94 -22.80
C LYS A 624 32.21 21.15 -24.18
N LYS A 625 31.09 20.48 -24.52
CA LYS A 625 30.43 20.60 -25.83
C LYS A 625 29.93 22.04 -26.11
N LYS A 626 29.44 22.75 -25.08
CA LYS A 626 29.12 24.21 -25.10
C LYS A 626 30.34 25.16 -25.00
N LYS A 627 31.57 24.65 -25.18
CA LYS A 627 32.81 25.43 -25.29
C LYS A 627 33.63 25.02 -26.54
N ILE A 628 32.98 24.34 -27.46
CA ILE A 628 33.56 23.74 -28.69
C ILE A 628 32.61 24.04 -29.86
N SER A 629 31.29 24.06 -29.59
CA SER A 629 30.39 25.08 -30.13
C SER A 629 30.49 26.37 -29.32
#